data_AF-A0AB38AJQ6-F1
#
_entry.id   AF-A0AB38AJQ6-F1
#
_cell.length_a   1.000
_cell.length_b   1.000
_cell.length_c   1.000
_cell.angle_alpha   90.00
_cell.angle_beta   90.00
_cell.angle_gamma   90.00
#
_symmetry.space_group_name_H-M   'P 1'
#
loop_
_entity.id
_entity.type
_entity.pdbx_description
1 polymer ?
#
loop_
_entity_poly.entity_id
_entity_poly.type
_entity_poly.pdbx_seq_one_letter_code
_entity_poly.pdbx_strand_id
1 'polypeptide(L)'
;MDDKFSHIEAGHLPADADSTGPGLGHAPAAVAVVPSAGDWTKVGTDDRMRYCMKQLVDRYGFPPAGAAGIVGNLWAESGILPNRIEGSSPSTPMRAKNFAGVTTNFTAAQIMDRKSPHQGPKLPGVGLAQWTSPSRRSGLFSHVYNGAALGADVLFNMDAQLDYLDHELRTSYSGVHHVLSSQVVSVEAASDEVVYNFEIPGAILSGHSKLPRADARVQTVFKQRRSPSNRALTAYQSGDGPAGPATFEPFPGASFFHTGRKSPIIAAMHQRLVAEGCNRYQSSANADVWGPGDVKSYAAWQEKLGFEGDDANGTPGKTSWDKLQVPNV
;
A
#
# COMPACT_ATOMS: atom_id res chain seq x y z
N MET A 1 17.69 21.16 3.14
CA MET A 1 16.25 21.50 3.00
C MET A 1 15.98 21.41 1.51
N ASP A 2 15.52 20.24 1.08
CA ASP A 2 15.46 19.89 -0.33
C ASP A 2 14.24 20.54 -1.01
N ASP A 3 14.43 20.94 -2.27
CA ASP A 3 13.47 21.62 -3.14
C ASP A 3 12.16 20.84 -3.30
N LYS A 4 11.23 21.01 -2.35
CA LYS A 4 9.82 20.57 -2.45
C LYS A 4 8.93 21.67 -3.05
N PHE A 5 9.52 22.74 -3.58
CA PHE A 5 8.82 23.98 -3.96
C PHE A 5 8.47 24.03 -5.44
N SER A 6 7.57 23.17 -5.89
CA SER A 6 6.82 23.45 -7.12
C SER A 6 5.43 22.86 -7.10
N HIS A 7 4.44 23.75 -7.05
CA HIS A 7 3.06 23.60 -7.52
C HIS A 7 2.25 22.36 -7.12
N ILE A 8 2.15 22.09 -5.82
CA ILE A 8 0.91 21.49 -5.31
C ILE A 8 -0.07 22.65 -5.15
N GLU A 9 -0.81 22.98 -6.22
CA GLU A 9 -2.13 23.59 -6.02
C GLU A 9 -2.87 22.70 -5.03
N ALA A 10 -3.46 23.31 -3.99
CA ALA A 10 -4.26 22.58 -3.02
C ALA A 10 -5.22 21.68 -3.79
N GLY A 11 -4.91 20.37 -3.80
CA GLY A 11 -5.65 19.41 -4.59
C GLY A 11 -7.11 19.55 -4.21
N HIS A 12 -7.94 19.93 -5.17
CA HIS A 12 -9.35 19.67 -5.07
C HIS A 12 -9.46 18.20 -4.67
N LEU A 13 -10.07 17.92 -3.52
CA LEU A 13 -10.38 16.55 -3.12
C LEU A 13 -10.95 15.88 -4.38
N PRO A 14 -10.48 14.70 -4.78
CA PRO A 14 -11.08 14.01 -5.93
C PRO A 14 -12.58 13.97 -5.66
N ALA A 15 -13.37 14.59 -6.55
CA ALA A 15 -14.80 14.73 -6.35
C ALA A 15 -15.39 13.33 -6.12
N ASP A 16 -16.17 13.18 -5.04
CA ASP A 16 -16.98 12.00 -4.82
C ASP A 16 -17.96 11.89 -6.00
N ALA A 17 -17.66 10.98 -6.92
CA ALA A 17 -18.62 10.54 -7.91
C ALA A 17 -19.58 9.57 -7.22
N ASP A 18 -20.47 10.09 -6.37
CA ASP A 18 -21.70 9.37 -6.03
C ASP A 18 -22.81 10.33 -5.59
N SER A 19 -23.77 10.57 -6.50
CA SER A 19 -25.02 11.29 -6.23
C SER A 19 -26.20 10.35 -6.41
N THR A 20 -26.70 9.84 -5.27
CA THR A 20 -28.09 9.52 -4.91
C THR A 20 -29.05 8.94 -5.95
N GLY A 21 -29.49 7.70 -5.70
CA GLY A 21 -30.81 7.17 -6.06
C GLY A 21 -31.28 6.17 -4.98
N PRO A 22 -32.57 6.10 -4.61
CA PRO A 22 -33.03 5.19 -3.57
C PRO A 22 -33.31 3.80 -4.15
N GLY A 23 -32.85 2.76 -3.44
CA GLY A 23 -33.42 1.42 -3.49
C GLY A 23 -33.03 0.55 -4.68
N LEU A 24 -32.16 -0.43 -4.43
CA LEU A 24 -32.40 -1.87 -4.62
C LEU A 24 -31.16 -2.57 -4.05
N GLY A 25 -31.34 -3.35 -2.98
CA GLY A 25 -30.27 -4.06 -2.30
C GLY A 25 -29.43 -4.87 -3.28
N HIS A 26 -28.27 -4.34 -3.65
CA HIS A 26 -27.23 -5.09 -4.31
C HIS A 26 -26.45 -5.79 -3.21
N ALA A 27 -26.40 -7.12 -3.29
CA ALA A 27 -25.43 -7.90 -2.54
C ALA A 27 -24.04 -7.26 -2.73
N PRO A 28 -23.21 -7.17 -1.68
CA PRO A 28 -21.87 -6.63 -1.84
C PRO A 28 -21.16 -7.44 -2.93
N ALA A 29 -20.68 -6.74 -3.96
CA ALA A 29 -19.82 -7.35 -4.96
C ALA A 29 -18.66 -8.03 -4.23
N ALA A 30 -18.39 -9.29 -4.58
CA ALA A 30 -17.28 -10.05 -4.00
C ALA A 30 -16.01 -9.20 -4.08
N VAL A 31 -15.43 -8.89 -2.92
CA VAL A 31 -14.19 -8.12 -2.80
C VAL A 31 -13.13 -8.95 -3.50
N ALA A 32 -12.69 -8.50 -4.68
CA ALA A 32 -11.63 -9.17 -5.41
C ALA A 32 -10.38 -9.23 -4.52
N VAL A 33 -9.79 -10.42 -4.36
CA VAL A 33 -8.46 -10.58 -3.79
C VAL A 33 -7.52 -9.68 -4.56
N VAL A 34 -7.03 -8.61 -3.92
CA VAL A 34 -6.11 -7.71 -4.59
C VAL A 34 -4.69 -8.20 -4.35
N PRO A 35 -4.00 -8.73 -5.36
CA PRO A 35 -2.58 -9.03 -5.22
C PRO A 35 -1.80 -7.75 -4.89
N SER A 36 -0.74 -7.88 -4.09
CA SER A 36 0.16 -6.77 -3.74
C SER A 36 0.65 -6.01 -4.99
N ALA A 37 0.92 -6.74 -6.07
CA ALA A 37 1.11 -6.23 -7.41
C ALA A 37 -0.17 -6.40 -8.24
N GLY A 38 -0.77 -5.31 -8.72
CA GLY A 38 -2.02 -5.40 -9.46
C GLY A 38 -2.59 -4.06 -9.95
N ASP A 39 -3.70 -4.14 -10.65
CA ASP A 39 -4.45 -2.97 -11.13
C ASP A 39 -5.36 -2.43 -10.03
N TRP A 40 -4.78 -1.63 -9.14
CA TRP A 40 -5.47 -1.00 -8.00
C TRP A 40 -6.56 0.01 -8.40
N THR A 41 -6.66 0.38 -9.69
CA THR A 41 -7.75 1.25 -10.17
C THR A 41 -9.12 0.55 -10.16
N LYS A 42 -9.13 -0.78 -10.14
CA LYS A 42 -10.34 -1.61 -10.09
C LYS A 42 -10.84 -1.87 -8.67
N VAL A 43 -10.10 -1.42 -7.66
CA VAL A 43 -10.38 -1.68 -6.25
C VAL A 43 -11.06 -0.48 -5.63
N GLY A 44 -12.14 -0.73 -4.89
CA GLY A 44 -12.87 0.30 -4.16
C GLY A 44 -11.96 1.13 -3.25
N THR A 45 -12.27 2.41 -3.09
CA THR A 45 -11.46 3.31 -2.24
C THR A 45 -11.34 2.81 -0.80
N ASP A 46 -12.43 2.35 -0.20
CA ASP A 46 -12.43 1.86 1.18
C ASP A 46 -11.66 0.55 1.33
N ASP A 47 -11.71 -0.32 0.31
CA ASP A 47 -10.93 -1.56 0.30
C ASP A 47 -9.43 -1.26 0.19
N ARG A 48 -9.03 -0.26 -0.59
CA ARG A 48 -7.64 0.23 -0.66
C ARG A 48 -7.16 0.82 0.65
N MET A 49 -8.00 1.64 1.30
CA MET A 49 -7.72 2.17 2.63
C MET A 49 -7.55 1.02 3.63
N ARG A 50 -8.51 0.08 3.68
CA ARG A 50 -8.48 -1.08 4.56
C ARG A 50 -7.25 -1.94 4.35
N TYR A 51 -6.86 -2.19 3.09
CA TYR A 51 -5.65 -2.93 2.76
C TYR A 51 -4.41 -2.24 3.35
N CYS A 52 -4.21 -0.96 3.07
CA CYS A 52 -3.05 -0.22 3.61
C CYS A 52 -3.06 -0.18 5.13
N MET A 53 -4.23 0.01 5.75
CA MET A 53 -4.41 -0.03 7.20
C MET A 53 -3.96 -1.37 7.78
N LYS A 54 -4.42 -2.50 7.22
CA LYS A 54 -4.00 -3.84 7.65
C LYS A 54 -2.49 -4.03 7.53
N GLN A 55 -1.88 -3.65 6.40
CA GLN A 55 -0.43 -3.76 6.25
C GLN A 55 0.31 -2.92 7.31
N LEU A 56 -0.07 -1.66 7.51
CA LEU A 56 0.57 -0.76 8.48
C LEU A 56 0.41 -1.23 9.94
N VAL A 57 -0.75 -1.79 10.31
CA VAL A 57 -0.98 -2.31 11.65
C VAL A 57 -0.28 -3.66 11.84
N ASP A 58 -0.58 -4.63 10.98
CA ASP A 58 -0.21 -6.04 11.20
C ASP A 58 1.26 -6.31 10.88
N ARG A 59 1.80 -5.68 9.83
CA ARG A 59 3.18 -5.91 9.37
C ARG A 59 4.18 -4.91 9.95
N TYR A 60 3.80 -3.63 10.04
CA TYR A 60 4.71 -2.56 10.46
C TYR A 60 4.49 -2.10 11.91
N GLY A 61 3.45 -2.59 12.58
CA GLY A 61 3.23 -2.41 14.01
C GLY A 61 2.73 -1.02 14.42
N PHE A 62 2.17 -0.23 13.50
CA PHE A 62 1.54 1.04 13.87
C PHE A 62 0.23 0.78 14.63
N PRO A 63 -0.10 1.58 15.67
CA PRO A 63 -1.45 1.55 16.23
C PRO A 63 -2.46 2.01 15.16
N PRO A 64 -3.73 1.56 15.21
CA PRO A 64 -4.73 1.89 14.19
C PRO A 64 -4.89 3.41 13.94
N ALA A 65 -4.80 4.23 14.98
CA ALA A 65 -4.86 5.69 14.82
C ALA A 65 -3.64 6.27 14.06
N GLY A 66 -2.44 5.73 14.33
CA GLY A 66 -1.21 6.09 13.60
C GLY A 66 -1.29 5.70 12.13
N ALA A 67 -1.71 4.45 11.85
CA ALA A 67 -1.94 3.96 10.50
C ALA A 67 -2.99 4.80 9.75
N ALA A 68 -4.09 5.17 10.42
CA ALA A 68 -5.15 5.99 9.83
C ALA A 68 -4.64 7.37 9.40
N GLY A 69 -3.79 8.01 10.21
CA GLY A 69 -3.16 9.28 9.86
C GLY A 69 -2.27 9.18 8.62
N ILE A 70 -1.56 8.07 8.44
CA ILE A 70 -0.78 7.77 7.22
C ILE A 70 -1.72 7.60 6.04
N VAL A 71 -2.64 6.63 6.11
CA VAL A 71 -3.52 6.23 4.99
C VAL A 71 -4.39 7.39 4.50
N GLY A 72 -4.93 8.20 5.41
CA GLY A 72 -5.72 9.37 5.04
C GLY A 72 -4.93 10.40 4.23
N ASN A 73 -3.64 10.57 4.52
CA ASN A 73 -2.76 11.43 3.74
C ASN A 73 -2.39 10.80 2.39
N LEU A 74 -2.06 9.51 2.35
CA LEU A 74 -1.81 8.80 1.08
C LEU A 74 -3.02 8.86 0.13
N TRP A 75 -4.24 8.81 0.67
CA TRP A 75 -5.44 9.00 -0.13
C TRP A 75 -5.53 10.41 -0.71
N ALA A 76 -5.20 11.44 0.07
CA ALA A 76 -5.22 12.80 -0.46
C ALA A 76 -4.11 13.06 -1.49
N GLU A 77 -2.96 12.39 -1.38
CA GLU A 77 -1.86 12.50 -2.35
C GLU A 77 -2.11 11.73 -3.65
N SER A 78 -2.53 10.47 -3.55
CA SER A 78 -2.60 9.56 -4.70
C SER A 78 -3.97 8.90 -4.89
N GLY A 79 -4.90 9.06 -3.95
CA GLY A 79 -6.10 8.24 -3.89
C GLY A 79 -5.78 6.80 -3.51
N ILE A 80 -4.60 6.52 -2.94
CA ILE A 80 -4.06 5.17 -2.68
C ILE A 80 -3.93 4.39 -4.00
N LEU A 81 -3.21 4.99 -4.95
CA LEU A 81 -2.87 4.37 -6.24
C LEU A 81 -1.35 4.36 -6.41
N PRO A 82 -0.70 3.18 -6.36
CA PRO A 82 0.76 3.11 -6.45
C PRO A 82 1.30 3.57 -7.81
N ASN A 83 0.48 3.51 -8.87
CA ASN A 83 0.89 3.92 -10.22
C ASN A 83 0.54 5.36 -10.55
N ARG A 84 -0.04 6.13 -9.61
CA ARG A 84 -0.49 7.49 -9.90
C ARG A 84 0.66 8.47 -9.97
N ILE A 85 0.73 9.21 -11.07
CA ILE A 85 1.67 10.30 -11.29
C ILE A 85 0.99 11.67 -11.08
N GLU A 86 1.78 12.65 -10.70
CA GLU A 86 1.30 14.01 -10.46
C GLU A 86 0.66 14.60 -11.73
N GLY A 87 -0.49 15.26 -11.57
CA GLY A 87 -1.27 15.82 -12.68
C GLY A 87 -2.11 14.81 -13.46
N SER A 88 -2.21 13.55 -12.99
CA SER A 88 -3.12 12.54 -13.57
C SER A 88 -4.43 12.40 -12.79
N SER A 89 -5.44 11.78 -13.43
CA SER A 89 -6.69 11.37 -12.77
C SER A 89 -6.60 9.95 -12.21
N PRO A 90 -7.39 9.59 -11.18
CA PRO A 90 -7.44 8.21 -10.68
C PRO A 90 -7.82 7.17 -11.73
N SER A 91 -8.65 7.52 -12.72
CA SER A 91 -9.05 6.64 -13.82
C SER A 91 -7.98 6.47 -14.91
N THR A 92 -7.00 7.37 -14.97
CA THR A 92 -5.88 7.31 -15.91
C THR A 92 -4.57 7.66 -15.20
N PRO A 93 -4.14 6.85 -14.21
CA PRO A 93 -3.14 7.23 -13.22
C PRO A 93 -1.73 7.49 -13.79
N MET A 94 -1.47 7.05 -15.02
CA MET A 94 -0.20 7.25 -15.72
C MET A 94 -0.32 8.20 -16.93
N ARG A 95 -1.43 8.96 -17.02
CA ARG A 95 -1.71 9.91 -18.08
C ARG A 95 -1.58 11.35 -17.57
N ALA A 96 -0.58 12.08 -18.05
CA ALA A 96 -0.31 13.46 -17.64
C ALA A 96 0.35 14.27 -18.77
N LYS A 97 0.56 15.57 -18.56
CA LYS A 97 1.28 16.42 -19.51
C LYS A 97 2.78 16.05 -19.54
N ASN A 98 3.36 15.95 -20.73
CA ASN A 98 4.81 15.96 -20.92
C ASN A 98 5.36 17.40 -20.86
N PHE A 99 6.68 17.56 -21.01
CA PHE A 99 7.32 18.89 -20.97
C PHE A 99 6.90 19.83 -22.12
N ALA A 100 6.41 19.30 -23.24
CA ALA A 100 5.80 20.08 -24.32
C ALA A 100 4.33 20.48 -24.04
N GLY A 101 3.79 20.10 -22.88
CA GLY A 101 2.40 20.41 -22.48
C GLY A 101 1.35 19.47 -23.07
N VAL A 102 1.77 18.43 -23.80
CA VAL A 102 0.87 17.45 -24.42
C VAL A 102 0.53 16.33 -23.43
N THR A 103 -0.76 15.99 -23.31
CA THR A 103 -1.22 14.90 -22.44
C THR A 103 -0.95 13.54 -23.09
N THR A 104 -0.12 12.71 -22.43
CA THR A 104 0.39 11.44 -22.93
C THR A 104 0.24 10.34 -21.88
N ASN A 105 0.10 9.08 -22.31
CA ASN A 105 0.22 7.92 -21.43
C ASN A 105 1.70 7.54 -21.31
N PHE A 106 2.24 7.53 -20.10
CA PHE A 106 3.63 7.16 -19.87
C PHE A 106 3.75 5.68 -19.51
N THR A 107 4.84 5.05 -19.95
CA THR A 107 5.24 3.74 -19.41
C THR A 107 5.89 3.91 -18.04
N ALA A 108 5.92 2.84 -17.24
CA ALA A 108 6.58 2.86 -15.93
C ALA A 108 8.07 3.22 -16.05
N ALA A 109 8.76 2.71 -17.10
CA ALA A 109 10.13 3.08 -17.41
C ALA A 109 10.29 4.58 -17.72
N GLN A 110 9.40 5.18 -18.52
CA GLN A 110 9.44 6.63 -18.78
C GLN A 110 9.19 7.48 -17.53
N ILE A 111 8.42 6.96 -16.56
CA ILE A 111 8.18 7.62 -15.28
C ILE A 111 9.41 7.49 -14.39
N MET A 112 10.02 6.30 -14.30
CA MET A 112 11.25 6.05 -13.54
C MET A 112 12.40 6.91 -14.06
N ASP A 113 12.67 6.84 -15.37
CA ASP A 113 13.78 7.51 -16.07
C ASP A 113 13.44 8.97 -16.44
N ARG A 114 12.55 9.62 -15.69
CA ARG A 114 12.16 11.01 -15.92
C ARG A 114 13.40 11.91 -15.91
N LYS A 115 13.63 12.62 -17.01
CA LYS A 115 14.75 13.56 -17.18
C LYS A 115 14.20 14.94 -17.52
N SER A 116 14.08 15.83 -16.53
CA SER A 116 13.62 17.19 -16.77
C SER A 116 14.65 18.01 -17.55
N PRO A 117 14.26 18.84 -18.55
CA PRO A 117 12.92 19.03 -19.12
C PRO A 117 12.65 18.18 -20.39
N HIS A 118 13.31 17.04 -20.57
CA HIS A 118 13.40 16.33 -21.85
C HIS A 118 12.49 15.08 -21.96
N GLN A 119 12.33 14.31 -20.89
CA GLN A 119 11.70 12.98 -20.94
C GLN A 119 10.83 12.71 -19.71
N GLY A 120 9.70 12.04 -19.95
CA GLY A 120 8.77 11.61 -18.90
C GLY A 120 7.69 12.65 -18.58
N PRO A 121 6.93 12.45 -17.49
CA PRO A 121 5.91 13.39 -17.06
C PRO A 121 6.53 14.72 -16.66
N LYS A 122 5.84 15.83 -16.98
CA LYS A 122 6.30 17.19 -16.66
C LYS A 122 6.51 17.35 -15.15
N LEU A 123 5.56 16.85 -14.36
CA LEU A 123 5.60 16.93 -12.91
C LEU A 123 6.28 15.69 -12.31
N PRO A 124 7.01 15.83 -11.20
CA PRO A 124 7.82 14.75 -10.65
C PRO A 124 7.06 13.80 -9.73
N GLY A 125 5.91 14.14 -9.15
CA GLY A 125 5.27 13.28 -8.14
C GLY A 125 4.84 11.91 -8.69
N VAL A 126 5.03 10.88 -7.87
CA VAL A 126 4.73 9.49 -8.21
C VAL A 126 4.35 8.69 -6.96
N GLY A 127 3.46 7.71 -7.11
CA GLY A 127 3.17 6.70 -6.09
C GLY A 127 2.31 7.20 -4.93
N LEU A 128 2.21 6.35 -3.91
CA LEU A 128 1.28 6.53 -2.77
C LEU A 128 1.44 7.88 -2.08
N ALA A 129 2.69 8.27 -1.80
CA ALA A 129 3.05 9.50 -1.10
C ALA A 129 3.45 10.65 -2.03
N GLN A 130 3.20 10.53 -3.35
CA GLN A 130 3.65 11.49 -4.36
C GLN A 130 5.13 11.90 -4.16
N TRP A 131 6.04 10.91 -4.15
CA TRP A 131 7.47 11.17 -4.01
C TRP A 131 7.97 12.08 -5.15
N THR A 132 8.43 13.28 -4.81
CA THR A 132 8.75 14.35 -5.78
C THR A 132 10.24 14.68 -5.85
N SER A 133 10.93 14.74 -4.71
CA SER A 133 12.35 15.09 -4.67
C SER A 133 13.22 14.02 -5.37
N PRO A 134 14.32 14.40 -6.05
CA PRO A 134 15.17 13.45 -6.76
C PRO A 134 15.67 12.27 -5.91
N SER A 135 16.11 12.53 -4.68
CA SER A 135 16.60 11.51 -3.75
C SER A 135 15.52 10.50 -3.38
N ARG A 136 14.36 10.97 -2.90
CA ARG A 136 13.25 10.09 -2.51
C ARG A 136 12.66 9.32 -3.69
N ARG A 137 12.60 9.92 -4.89
CA ARG A 137 12.21 9.21 -6.12
C ARG A 137 13.20 8.11 -6.47
N SER A 138 14.50 8.41 -6.46
CA SER A 138 15.53 7.39 -6.71
C SER A 138 15.45 6.28 -5.67
N GLY A 139 15.27 6.64 -4.40
CA GLY A 139 15.08 5.71 -3.29
C GLY A 139 13.95 4.73 -3.57
N LEU A 140 12.76 5.23 -3.92
CA LEU A 140 11.60 4.40 -4.28
C LEU A 140 11.91 3.35 -5.34
N PHE A 141 12.53 3.75 -6.46
CA PHE A 141 12.81 2.82 -7.57
C PHE A 141 13.95 1.85 -7.27
N SER A 142 14.89 2.24 -6.40
CA SER A 142 16.00 1.39 -5.97
C SER A 142 15.71 0.55 -4.72
N HIS A 143 14.54 0.76 -4.09
CA HIS A 143 14.17 0.13 -2.83
C HIS A 143 14.11 -1.39 -2.96
N VAL A 144 14.80 -2.10 -2.07
CA VAL A 144 14.83 -3.55 -2.04
C VAL A 144 13.65 -4.05 -1.23
N TYR A 145 12.71 -4.71 -1.89
CA TYR A 145 11.57 -5.36 -1.27
C TYR A 145 11.61 -6.86 -1.56
N ASN A 146 11.48 -7.70 -0.53
CA ASN A 146 11.58 -9.16 -0.63
C ASN A 146 12.86 -9.64 -1.36
N GLY A 147 14.00 -9.00 -1.09
CA GLY A 147 15.31 -9.40 -1.60
C GLY A 147 15.65 -8.89 -3.00
N ALA A 148 14.79 -8.10 -3.65
CA ALA A 148 15.09 -7.50 -4.95
C ALA A 148 14.63 -6.04 -5.06
N ALA A 149 15.36 -5.23 -5.82
CA ALA A 149 14.87 -3.92 -6.25
C ALA A 149 13.93 -4.10 -7.45
N LEU A 150 12.70 -3.58 -7.34
CA LEU A 150 11.67 -3.76 -8.37
C LEU A 150 11.82 -2.80 -9.56
N GLY A 151 12.63 -1.74 -9.44
CA GLY A 151 12.74 -0.72 -10.47
C GLY A 151 11.37 -0.13 -10.81
N ALA A 152 11.05 -0.02 -12.09
CA ALA A 152 9.78 0.54 -12.56
C ALA A 152 8.54 -0.24 -12.08
N ASP A 153 8.66 -1.54 -11.79
CA ASP A 153 7.54 -2.38 -11.36
C ASP A 153 7.03 -2.01 -9.96
N VAL A 154 7.82 -1.27 -9.17
CA VAL A 154 7.40 -0.70 -7.88
C VAL A 154 6.12 0.14 -8.03
N LEU A 155 5.87 0.73 -9.20
CA LEU A 155 4.67 1.53 -9.48
C LEU A 155 3.38 0.72 -9.47
N PHE A 156 3.44 -0.60 -9.57
CA PHE A 156 2.26 -1.46 -9.52
C PHE A 156 2.14 -2.23 -8.22
N ASN A 157 3.11 -2.07 -7.30
CA ASN A 157 3.22 -2.87 -6.08
C ASN A 157 2.91 -2.02 -4.83
N MET A 158 1.74 -2.24 -4.24
CA MET A 158 1.29 -1.53 -3.03
C MET A 158 2.22 -1.79 -1.84
N ASP A 159 2.57 -3.06 -1.61
CA ASP A 159 3.37 -3.45 -0.45
C ASP A 159 4.78 -2.86 -0.52
N ALA A 160 5.43 -2.89 -1.68
CA ALA A 160 6.77 -2.33 -1.85
C ALA A 160 6.79 -0.82 -1.62
N GLN A 161 5.72 -0.10 -1.98
CA GLN A 161 5.59 1.33 -1.71
C GLN A 161 5.32 1.63 -0.23
N LEU A 162 4.52 0.79 0.45
CA LEU A 162 4.31 0.89 1.90
C LEU A 162 5.58 0.54 2.69
N ASP A 163 6.37 -0.44 2.22
CA ASP A 163 7.66 -0.81 2.80
C ASP A 163 8.68 0.32 2.65
N TYR A 164 8.76 0.94 1.47
CA TYR A 164 9.60 2.12 1.25
C TYR A 164 9.16 3.31 2.12
N LEU A 165 7.86 3.53 2.28
CA LEU A 165 7.31 4.55 3.18
C LEU A 165 7.73 4.32 4.64
N ASP A 166 7.56 3.09 5.17
CA ASP A 166 7.98 2.73 6.52
C ASP A 166 9.50 2.88 6.71
N HIS A 167 10.29 2.48 5.71
CA HIS A 167 11.73 2.70 5.69
C HIS A 167 12.09 4.18 5.84
N GLU A 168 11.47 5.08 5.07
CA GLU A 168 11.70 6.52 5.19
C GLU A 168 11.26 7.05 6.56
N LEU A 169 10.11 6.61 7.06
CA LEU A 169 9.61 7.00 8.38
C LEU A 169 10.60 6.63 9.50
N ARG A 170 11.17 5.43 9.46
CA ARG A 170 12.13 4.98 10.48
C ARG A 170 13.50 5.64 10.37
N THR A 171 13.96 5.92 9.16
CA THR A 171 15.35 6.36 8.92
C THR A 171 15.50 7.88 8.81
N SER A 172 14.61 8.52 8.05
CA SER A 172 14.74 9.92 7.65
C SER A 172 13.73 10.83 8.33
N TYR A 173 12.61 10.26 8.80
CA TYR A 173 11.53 10.98 9.47
C TYR A 173 11.22 10.38 10.86
N SER A 174 12.26 10.02 11.61
CA SER A 174 12.11 9.30 12.89
C SER A 174 11.25 10.02 13.94
N GLY A 175 11.21 11.36 13.92
CA GLY A 175 10.28 12.14 14.74
C GLY A 175 8.81 11.94 14.37
N VAL A 176 8.51 11.85 13.07
CA VAL A 176 7.17 11.53 12.58
C VAL A 176 6.82 10.10 12.98
N HIS A 177 7.71 9.14 12.73
CA HIS A 177 7.51 7.74 13.14
C HIS A 177 7.25 7.62 14.64
N HIS A 178 8.00 8.33 15.49
CA HIS A 178 7.82 8.32 16.94
C HIS A 178 6.39 8.72 17.36
N VAL A 179 5.83 9.77 16.75
CA VAL A 179 4.45 10.19 17.00
C VAL A 179 3.47 9.13 16.50
N LEU A 180 3.67 8.62 15.29
CA LEU A 180 2.76 7.65 14.65
C LEU A 180 2.74 6.29 15.35
N SER A 181 3.83 5.86 15.97
CA SER A 181 3.92 4.58 16.69
C SER A 181 3.43 4.67 18.15
N SER A 182 3.11 5.87 18.65
CA SER A 182 2.61 6.05 20.02
C SER A 182 1.24 5.39 20.19
N GLN A 183 1.11 4.49 21.17
CA GLN A 183 -0.12 3.74 21.42
C GLN A 183 -1.31 4.61 21.87
N VAL A 184 -1.05 5.86 22.25
CA VAL A 184 -2.07 6.84 22.67
C VAL A 184 -2.28 7.96 21.64
N VAL A 185 -1.69 7.84 20.44
CA VAL A 185 -1.87 8.83 19.37
C VAL A 185 -3.35 8.85 18.92
N SER A 186 -3.90 10.05 18.70
CA SER A 186 -5.21 10.19 18.05
C SER A 186 -5.06 10.22 16.53
N VAL A 187 -6.15 9.93 15.81
CA VAL A 187 -6.17 10.01 14.33
C VAL A 187 -5.80 11.42 13.86
N GLU A 188 -6.28 12.45 14.56
CA GLU A 188 -5.97 13.85 14.24
C GLU A 188 -4.49 14.16 14.44
N ALA A 189 -3.91 13.75 15.57
CA ALA A 189 -2.49 13.98 15.84
C ALA A 189 -1.61 13.28 14.80
N ALA A 190 -1.94 12.03 14.45
CA ALA A 190 -1.24 11.29 13.41
C ALA A 190 -1.38 11.95 12.02
N SER A 191 -2.60 12.31 11.63
CA SER A 191 -2.89 12.95 10.34
C SER A 191 -2.18 14.29 10.18
N ASP A 192 -2.24 15.12 11.22
CA ASP A 192 -1.58 16.42 11.27
C ASP A 192 -0.06 16.27 11.19
N GLU A 193 0.51 15.26 11.85
CA GLU A 193 1.94 15.01 11.86
C GLU A 193 2.47 14.60 10.48
N VAL A 194 1.75 13.69 9.80
CA VAL A 194 2.11 13.28 8.43
C VAL A 194 2.06 14.49 7.49
N VAL A 195 0.96 15.26 7.48
CA VAL A 195 0.87 16.39 6.55
C VAL A 195 1.87 17.51 6.88
N TYR A 196 2.16 17.75 8.16
CA TYR A 196 3.02 18.87 8.57
C TYR A 196 4.51 18.59 8.44
N ASN A 197 4.95 17.35 8.67
CA ASN A 197 6.36 16.99 8.77
C ASN A 197 6.85 16.02 7.70
N PHE A 198 5.96 15.27 7.04
CA PHE A 198 6.31 14.37 5.94
C PHE A 198 5.87 14.92 4.57
N GLU A 199 4.60 15.35 4.43
CA GLU A 199 4.07 15.83 3.14
C GLU A 199 4.36 17.30 2.84
N ILE A 200 4.34 18.19 3.83
CA ILE A 200 4.75 19.59 3.68
C ILE A 200 4.23 20.25 2.38
N PRO A 201 2.90 20.29 2.14
CA PRO A 201 2.36 20.89 0.92
C PRO A 201 2.64 22.40 0.89
N GLY A 202 2.70 22.99 -0.31
CA GLY A 202 2.95 24.43 -0.48
C GLY A 202 2.00 25.33 0.32
N ALA A 203 0.76 24.87 0.57
CA ALA A 203 -0.24 25.59 1.36
C ALA A 203 0.18 25.87 2.82
N ILE A 204 1.10 25.09 3.40
CA ILE A 204 1.61 25.29 4.76
C ILE A 204 2.94 26.06 4.80
N LEU A 205 3.37 26.62 3.67
CA LEU A 205 4.66 27.27 3.52
C LEU A 205 4.49 28.79 3.33
N SER A 206 5.49 29.53 3.79
CA SER A 206 5.75 30.92 3.41
C SER A 206 7.19 31.01 2.92
N GLY A 207 7.36 31.15 1.61
CA GLY A 207 8.66 30.91 0.97
C GLY A 207 9.13 29.49 1.27
N HIS A 208 10.32 29.38 1.87
CA HIS A 208 10.92 28.08 2.22
C HIS A 208 10.68 27.62 3.66
N SER A 209 9.90 28.37 4.45
CA SER A 209 9.66 28.08 5.87
C SER A 209 8.25 27.54 6.11
N LYS A 210 8.14 26.55 7.01
CA LYS A 210 6.84 26.09 7.51
C LYS A 210 6.18 27.17 8.34
N LEU A 211 4.90 27.38 8.08
CA LEU A 211 4.04 28.19 8.93
C LEU A 211 3.84 27.52 10.28
N PRO A 212 3.63 28.27 11.37
CA PRO A 212 3.28 27.71 12.67
C PRO A 212 2.04 26.82 12.57
N ARG A 213 1.96 25.75 13.38
CA ARG A 213 0.80 24.84 13.38
C ARG A 213 -0.53 25.56 13.64
N ALA A 214 -0.52 26.66 14.39
CA ALA A 214 -1.70 27.47 14.69
C ALA A 214 -2.15 28.40 13.55
N ASP A 215 -1.35 28.56 12.48
CA ASP A 215 -1.72 29.40 11.33
C ASP A 215 -3.01 28.87 10.67
N ALA A 216 -3.90 29.78 10.29
CA ALA A 216 -5.20 29.43 9.71
C ALA A 216 -5.10 28.58 8.44
N ARG A 217 -4.06 28.76 7.62
CA ARG A 217 -3.81 27.94 6.43
C ARG A 217 -3.42 26.52 6.82
N VAL A 218 -2.56 26.38 7.83
CA VAL A 218 -2.16 25.06 8.36
C VAL A 218 -3.35 24.35 8.98
N GLN A 219 -4.15 25.04 9.79
CA GLN A 219 -5.37 24.49 10.38
C GLN A 219 -6.40 24.08 9.32
N THR A 220 -6.47 24.78 8.19
CA THR A 220 -7.32 24.41 7.06
C THR A 220 -6.85 23.09 6.43
N VAL A 221 -5.54 22.94 6.20
CA VAL A 221 -4.95 21.70 5.68
C VAL A 221 -5.16 20.53 6.66
N PHE A 222 -4.97 20.76 7.96
CA PHE A 222 -5.24 19.73 8.99
C PHE A 222 -6.69 19.24 8.93
N LYS A 223 -7.66 20.15 8.92
CA LYS A 223 -9.09 19.77 8.80
C LYS A 223 -9.38 18.96 7.54
N GLN A 224 -8.78 19.32 6.40
CA GLN A 224 -8.93 18.59 5.14
C GLN A 224 -8.36 17.17 5.22
N ARG A 225 -7.21 16.96 5.87
CA ARG A 225 -6.54 15.64 5.95
C ARG A 225 -7.11 14.71 7.02
N ARG A 226 -7.72 15.26 8.08
CA ARG A 226 -8.37 14.47 9.14
C ARG A 226 -9.58 13.67 8.64
N SER A 227 -10.37 14.21 7.70
CA SER A 227 -11.54 13.52 7.14
C SER A 227 -11.20 12.15 6.51
N PRO A 228 -10.29 12.06 5.51
CA PRO A 228 -9.91 10.77 4.95
C PRO A 228 -9.16 9.87 5.94
N SER A 229 -8.50 10.44 6.96
CA SER A 229 -7.86 9.65 8.02
C SER A 229 -8.91 8.95 8.89
N ASN A 230 -9.96 9.66 9.30
CA ASN A 230 -11.09 9.07 10.01
C ASN A 230 -11.84 8.04 9.15
N ARG A 231 -12.01 8.31 7.84
CA ARG A 231 -12.57 7.32 6.89
C ARG A 231 -11.73 6.04 6.84
N ALA A 232 -10.40 6.14 6.81
CA ALA A 232 -9.51 4.98 6.83
C ALA A 232 -9.67 4.15 8.11
N LEU A 233 -9.77 4.81 9.28
CA LEU A 233 -10.03 4.11 10.54
C LEU A 233 -11.39 3.40 10.54
N THR A 234 -12.46 4.07 10.08
CA THR A 234 -13.79 3.48 9.96
C THR A 234 -13.79 2.28 9.01
N ALA A 235 -13.12 2.40 7.85
CA ALA A 235 -13.01 1.31 6.87
C ALA A 235 -12.27 0.09 7.43
N TYR A 236 -11.25 0.32 8.26
CA TYR A 236 -10.52 -0.73 8.98
C TYR A 236 -11.40 -1.40 10.03
N GLN A 237 -12.02 -0.63 10.94
CA GLN A 237 -12.86 -1.14 12.03
C GLN A 237 -14.14 -1.84 11.54
N SER A 238 -14.75 -1.35 10.46
CA SER A 238 -15.92 -1.99 9.86
C SER A 238 -15.60 -3.36 9.23
N GLY A 239 -14.32 -3.71 9.11
CA GLY A 239 -13.86 -5.04 8.74
C GLY A 239 -13.89 -6.07 9.88
N ASP A 240 -14.16 -5.65 11.13
CA ASP A 240 -14.07 -6.48 12.35
C ASP A 240 -15.44 -6.78 13.01
N GLY A 241 -16.57 -6.58 12.31
CA GLY A 241 -17.91 -7.06 12.71
C GLY A 241 -18.10 -8.57 12.57
N PRO A 242 -19.20 -9.20 13.08
CA PRO A 242 -19.33 -10.66 13.16
C PRO A 242 -19.13 -11.29 11.78
N ALA A 243 -18.03 -12.04 11.67
CA ALA A 243 -17.51 -12.79 10.53
C ALA A 243 -18.28 -12.60 9.20
N GLY A 244 -17.97 -11.49 8.50
CA GLY A 244 -17.97 -11.52 7.04
C GLY A 244 -16.96 -12.58 6.55
N PRO A 245 -17.06 -13.07 5.30
CA PRO A 245 -16.22 -14.17 4.81
C PRO A 245 -14.76 -13.87 5.11
N ALA A 246 -14.08 -14.85 5.72
CA ALA A 246 -12.74 -14.68 6.24
C ALA A 246 -11.85 -14.02 5.18
N THR A 247 -11.17 -12.92 5.55
CA THR A 247 -10.25 -12.20 4.67
C THR A 247 -9.08 -13.08 4.20
N PHE A 248 -8.85 -14.17 4.92
CA PHE A 248 -7.90 -15.21 4.60
C PHE A 248 -8.61 -16.55 4.45
N GLU A 249 -8.11 -17.37 3.55
CA GLU A 249 -8.60 -18.70 3.29
C GLU A 249 -8.65 -19.49 4.60
N PRO A 250 -9.81 -20.00 5.02
CA PRO A 250 -9.88 -20.91 6.15
C PRO A 250 -8.98 -22.12 5.88
N PHE A 251 -8.30 -22.62 6.92
CA PHE A 251 -7.48 -23.81 6.75
C PHE A 251 -8.31 -24.96 6.16
N PRO A 252 -8.02 -25.46 4.94
CA PRO A 252 -8.89 -26.41 4.24
C PRO A 252 -8.78 -27.84 4.78
N GLY A 253 -7.98 -28.04 5.83
CA GLY A 253 -7.64 -29.34 6.40
C GLY A 253 -6.36 -29.91 5.79
N ALA A 254 -5.58 -30.64 6.58
CA ALA A 254 -4.29 -31.19 6.14
C ALA A 254 -4.45 -32.14 4.94
N SER A 255 -5.55 -32.89 4.87
CA SER A 255 -5.85 -33.82 3.77
C SER A 255 -6.07 -33.14 2.41
N PHE A 256 -6.31 -31.82 2.38
CA PHE A 256 -6.40 -31.06 1.14
C PHE A 256 -5.07 -31.04 0.36
N PHE A 257 -3.94 -31.07 1.08
CA PHE A 257 -2.60 -30.94 0.53
C PHE A 257 -2.03 -32.31 0.18
N HIS A 258 -2.37 -32.79 -1.02
CA HIS A 258 -1.86 -34.05 -1.55
C HIS A 258 -1.30 -33.87 -2.96
N THR A 259 -0.33 -34.70 -3.34
CA THR A 259 0.37 -34.61 -4.63
C THR A 259 -0.58 -34.49 -5.81
N GLY A 260 -0.33 -33.51 -6.68
CA GLY A 260 -1.09 -33.29 -7.92
C GLY A 260 -2.42 -32.57 -7.74
N ARG A 261 -2.81 -32.20 -6.51
CA ARG A 261 -3.99 -31.37 -6.27
C ARG A 261 -3.82 -30.02 -6.97
N LYS A 262 -4.77 -29.63 -7.81
CA LYS A 262 -4.82 -28.31 -8.46
C LYS A 262 -5.88 -27.43 -7.80
N SER A 263 -5.53 -26.22 -7.38
CA SER A 263 -6.48 -25.30 -6.74
C SER A 263 -5.97 -23.84 -6.72
N PRO A 264 -6.86 -22.83 -6.85
CA PRO A 264 -6.50 -21.44 -6.61
C PRO A 264 -5.96 -21.21 -5.18
N ILE A 265 -6.40 -21.99 -4.19
CA ILE A 265 -5.89 -21.91 -2.81
C ILE A 265 -4.39 -22.23 -2.76
N ILE A 266 -3.94 -23.19 -3.56
CA ILE A 266 -2.51 -23.55 -3.67
C ILE A 266 -1.74 -22.43 -4.35
N ALA A 267 -2.31 -21.81 -5.39
CA ALA A 267 -1.70 -20.65 -6.04
C ALA A 267 -1.54 -19.47 -5.08
N ALA A 268 -2.58 -19.16 -4.30
CA ALA A 268 -2.57 -18.10 -3.31
C ALA A 268 -1.53 -18.37 -2.20
N MET A 269 -1.50 -19.61 -1.69
CA MET A 269 -0.50 -20.05 -0.70
C MET A 269 0.92 -19.97 -1.27
N HIS A 270 1.14 -20.41 -2.52
CA HIS A 270 2.43 -20.30 -3.21
C HIS A 270 2.93 -18.86 -3.23
N GLN A 271 2.08 -17.91 -3.63
CA GLN A 271 2.43 -16.49 -3.64
C GLN A 271 2.78 -15.96 -2.24
N ARG A 272 2.07 -16.41 -1.20
CA ARG A 272 2.41 -16.06 0.19
C ARG A 272 3.74 -16.66 0.63
N LEU A 273 4.02 -17.93 0.34
CA LEU A 273 5.31 -18.55 0.67
C LEU A 273 6.48 -17.86 -0.04
N VAL A 274 6.28 -17.42 -1.28
CA VAL A 274 7.24 -16.57 -2.01
C VAL A 274 7.41 -15.21 -1.31
N ALA A 275 6.30 -14.55 -0.96
CA ALA A 275 6.34 -13.26 -0.27
C ALA A 275 7.01 -13.33 1.11
N GLU A 276 6.90 -14.48 1.80
CA GLU A 276 7.55 -14.75 3.08
C GLU A 276 9.04 -15.15 2.95
N GLY A 277 9.58 -15.22 1.73
CA GLY A 277 10.96 -15.65 1.48
C GLY A 277 11.21 -17.14 1.73
N CYS A 278 10.14 -17.92 1.82
CA CYS A 278 10.16 -19.36 2.05
C CYS A 278 10.13 -20.15 0.73
N ASN A 279 10.40 -19.52 -0.42
CA ASN A 279 10.38 -20.17 -1.72
C ASN A 279 11.51 -21.21 -1.86
N ARG A 280 11.12 -22.46 -2.10
CA ARG A 280 11.99 -23.60 -2.42
C ARG A 280 11.59 -24.27 -3.73
N TYR A 281 11.08 -23.46 -4.65
CA TYR A 281 10.64 -23.87 -5.98
C TYR A 281 11.80 -23.95 -6.96
N GLN A 282 11.81 -24.98 -7.80
CA GLN A 282 12.75 -25.10 -8.94
C GLN A 282 12.19 -24.46 -10.22
N SER A 283 10.87 -24.27 -10.28
CA SER A 283 10.13 -23.62 -11.38
C SER A 283 8.85 -23.03 -10.81
N SER A 284 8.37 -21.94 -11.42
CA SER A 284 7.06 -21.35 -11.15
C SER A 284 5.95 -21.88 -12.08
N ALA A 285 6.28 -22.79 -13.00
CA ALA A 285 5.28 -23.48 -13.80
C ALA A 285 4.37 -24.34 -12.90
N ASN A 286 3.05 -24.25 -13.11
CA ASN A 286 2.04 -24.94 -12.30
C ASN A 286 2.03 -24.54 -10.81
N ALA A 287 2.21 -23.24 -10.51
CA ALA A 287 2.12 -22.71 -9.15
C ALA A 287 0.77 -22.97 -8.43
N ASP A 288 -0.25 -23.43 -9.15
CA ASP A 288 -1.55 -23.83 -8.64
C ASP A 288 -1.69 -25.34 -8.38
N VAL A 289 -0.62 -26.12 -8.54
CA VAL A 289 -0.58 -27.57 -8.34
C VAL A 289 0.35 -27.93 -7.19
N TRP A 290 -0.18 -28.59 -6.16
CA TRP A 290 0.59 -29.02 -4.99
C TRP A 290 1.63 -30.06 -5.38
N GLY A 291 2.89 -29.77 -5.06
CA GLY A 291 4.01 -30.66 -5.33
C GLY A 291 5.17 -30.55 -4.33
N PRO A 292 6.30 -31.22 -4.62
CA PRO A 292 7.44 -31.26 -3.71
C PRO A 292 8.06 -29.88 -3.41
N GLY A 293 7.90 -28.92 -4.33
CA GLY A 293 8.32 -27.54 -4.12
C GLY A 293 7.51 -26.84 -3.02
N ASP A 294 6.19 -27.08 -2.97
CA ASP A 294 5.32 -26.51 -1.94
C ASP A 294 5.61 -27.11 -0.58
N VAL A 295 5.81 -28.43 -0.50
CA VAL A 295 6.20 -29.12 0.76
C VAL A 295 7.47 -28.49 1.34
N LYS A 296 8.52 -28.34 0.53
CA LYS A 296 9.79 -27.73 0.97
C LYS A 296 9.62 -26.26 1.34
N SER A 297 8.80 -25.53 0.61
CA SER A 297 8.57 -24.10 0.85
C SER A 297 7.79 -23.89 2.14
N TYR A 298 6.80 -24.75 2.39
CA TYR A 298 5.99 -24.71 3.60
C TYR A 298 6.77 -25.19 4.84
N ALA A 299 7.68 -26.17 4.68
CA ALA A 299 8.60 -26.56 5.76
C ALA A 299 9.48 -25.37 6.18
N ALA A 300 10.04 -24.64 5.20
CA ALA A 300 10.81 -23.42 5.48
C ALA A 300 9.97 -22.32 6.15
N TRP A 301 8.67 -22.26 5.87
CA TRP A 301 7.74 -21.37 6.58
C TRP A 301 7.51 -21.81 8.02
N GLN A 302 7.32 -23.10 8.27
CA GLN A 302 7.18 -23.65 9.62
C GLN A 302 8.45 -23.41 10.45
N GLU A 303 9.64 -23.65 9.88
CA GLU A 303 10.92 -23.31 10.51
C GLU A 303 11.04 -21.82 10.83
N LYS A 304 10.65 -20.94 9.89
CA LYS A 304 10.63 -19.47 10.11
C LYS A 304 9.73 -19.07 11.27
N LEU A 305 8.67 -19.84 11.53
CA LEU A 305 7.76 -19.63 12.67
C LEU A 305 8.27 -20.25 13.98
N GLY A 306 9.41 -20.94 13.98
CA GLY A 306 10.01 -21.60 15.14
C GLY A 306 9.50 -23.02 15.41
N PHE A 307 8.90 -23.69 14.42
CA PHE A 307 8.52 -25.10 14.52
C PHE A 307 9.77 -25.96 14.25
N GLU A 308 9.89 -27.09 14.95
CA GLU A 308 11.06 -27.98 14.84
C GLU A 308 10.62 -29.45 14.70
N GLY A 309 11.51 -30.29 14.15
CA GLY A 309 11.26 -31.73 14.02
C GLY A 309 10.00 -32.06 13.20
N ASP A 310 9.18 -32.96 13.72
CA ASP A 310 7.97 -33.44 13.04
C ASP A 310 6.92 -32.34 12.81
N ASP A 311 7.02 -31.22 13.53
CA ASP A 311 6.11 -30.07 13.43
C ASP A 311 6.48 -29.12 12.26
N ALA A 312 7.65 -29.29 11.64
CA ALA A 312 8.12 -28.57 10.44
C ALA A 312 8.19 -29.47 9.19
N ASN A 313 7.25 -30.42 9.06
CA ASN A 313 7.26 -31.45 8.03
C ASN A 313 6.81 -31.00 6.62
N GLY A 314 6.46 -29.73 6.44
CA GLY A 314 6.00 -29.17 5.16
C GLY A 314 4.54 -29.44 4.80
N THR A 315 3.79 -30.12 5.67
CA THR A 315 2.33 -30.24 5.54
C THR A 315 1.66 -29.09 6.29
N PRO A 316 0.77 -28.31 5.64
CA PRO A 316 0.09 -27.23 6.31
C PRO A 316 -0.75 -27.69 7.51
N GLY A 317 -0.53 -27.05 8.65
CA GLY A 317 -1.39 -27.15 9.84
C GLY A 317 -2.12 -25.84 10.11
N LYS A 318 -3.20 -25.87 10.90
CA LYS A 318 -4.04 -24.69 11.16
C LYS A 318 -3.23 -23.49 11.65
N THR A 319 -2.36 -23.68 12.64
CA THR A 319 -1.57 -22.60 13.24
C THR A 319 -0.61 -21.93 12.26
N SER A 320 0.12 -22.72 11.46
CA SER A 320 1.03 -22.18 10.45
C SER A 320 0.27 -21.58 9.27
N TRP A 321 -0.91 -22.09 8.95
CA TRP A 321 -1.79 -21.59 7.90
C TRP A 321 -2.38 -20.21 8.24
N ASP A 322 -2.94 -20.08 9.45
CA ASP A 322 -3.50 -18.82 9.92
C ASP A 322 -2.44 -17.70 9.92
N LYS A 323 -1.20 -18.04 10.29
CA LYS A 323 -0.06 -17.10 10.24
C LYS A 323 0.41 -16.77 8.83
N LEU A 324 0.24 -17.68 7.87
CA LEU A 324 0.64 -17.45 6.47
C LEU A 324 -0.27 -16.44 5.77
N GLN A 325 -1.49 -16.27 6.28
CA GLN A 325 -2.47 -15.30 5.80
C GLN A 325 -2.72 -15.46 4.29
N VAL A 326 -3.05 -16.70 3.89
CA VAL A 326 -3.40 -17.03 2.50
C VAL A 326 -4.67 -16.28 2.13
N PRO A 327 -4.70 -15.46 1.06
CA PRO A 327 -5.93 -14.79 0.64
C PRO A 327 -7.06 -15.77 0.32
N ASN A 328 -8.30 -15.44 0.68
CA ASN A 328 -9.47 -16.26 0.37
C ASN A 328 -9.84 -16.16 -1.12
N VAL A 329 -9.87 -17.27 -1.87
CA VAL A 329 -9.91 -17.31 -3.36
C VAL A 329 -10.96 -18.23 -3.94
#